data_AF-A0A401PBQ1-F1
#
_entry.id   AF-A0A401PBQ1-F1
#
_cell.length_a   1.000
_cell.length_b   1.000
_cell.length_c   1.000
_cell.angle_alpha   90.00
_cell.angle_beta   90.00
_cell.angle_gamma   90.00
#
_symmetry.space_group_name_H-M   'P 1'
#
loop_
_entity.id
_entity.type
_entity.pdbx_description
1 polymer ?
#
loop_
_entity_poly.entity_id
_entity_poly.type
_entity_poly.pdbx_seq_one_letter_code
_entity_poly.pdbx_strand_id
1 'polypeptide(L)'
;MYLGWMVYNRLDRNCCGFRPRKEDTCVRKGLKLKCDNQDNIDLVHIIHREHDHRHLVFVDNKGYFDRNEDNLNFKVLEGITEFPESAVSVLKNGHLRERLLQSLFLDKLYWESQGGRRGIEKLIDVIERRARIFLTYINAHGFKVLPMNE
;
A
#
# COMPACT_ATOMS: atom_id res chain seq x y z
N MET A 1 11.92 8.74 3.83
CA MET A 1 10.93 7.71 4.26
C MET A 1 9.77 7.73 3.28
N TYR A 2 9.57 6.68 2.47
CA TYR A 2 8.55 6.66 1.41
C TYR A 2 7.32 5.89 1.89
N LEU A 3 6.25 6.61 2.19
CA LEU A 3 4.93 6.04 2.43
C LEU A 3 4.29 5.80 1.07
N GLY A 4 4.02 4.56 0.68
CA GLY A 4 3.54 4.28 -0.67
C GLY A 4 2.76 2.97 -0.75
N TRP A 5 1.43 3.07 -0.67
CA TRP A 5 0.53 1.96 -0.94
C TRP A 5 0.44 1.76 -2.45
N MET A 6 1.41 1.04 -3.01
CA MET A 6 1.25 0.42 -4.31
C MET A 6 2.13 -0.81 -4.44
N VAL A 7 1.45 -1.94 -4.65
CA VAL A 7 1.94 -3.26 -4.25
C VAL A 7 2.28 -4.13 -5.47
N TYR A 8 2.47 -3.58 -6.67
CA TYR A 8 2.86 -4.45 -7.79
C TYR A 8 4.29 -4.96 -7.61
N ASN A 9 5.25 -4.14 -7.15
CA ASN A 9 6.59 -4.67 -6.88
C ASN A 9 6.59 -5.77 -5.80
N ARG A 10 5.64 -5.75 -4.86
CA ARG A 10 5.57 -6.68 -3.71
C ARG A 10 4.71 -7.92 -3.96
N LEU A 11 3.62 -7.77 -4.71
CA LEU A 11 2.71 -8.86 -5.07
C LEU A 11 2.93 -9.40 -6.45
N ASP A 12 3.39 -8.61 -7.39
CA ASP A 12 3.37 -9.02 -8.79
C ASP A 12 4.44 -8.32 -9.61
N ARG A 13 5.62 -8.95 -9.63
CA ARG A 13 6.76 -8.48 -10.41
C ARG A 13 6.47 -8.41 -11.92
N ASN A 14 5.46 -9.14 -12.38
CA ASN A 14 5.01 -9.19 -13.76
C ASN A 14 3.92 -8.13 -14.05
N CYS A 15 3.44 -7.41 -13.03
CA CYS A 15 2.32 -6.48 -13.08
C CYS A 15 0.99 -7.12 -13.52
N CYS A 16 0.77 -8.41 -13.23
CA CYS A 16 -0.54 -9.03 -13.44
C CYS A 16 -1.56 -8.48 -12.43
N GLY A 17 -2.78 -8.21 -12.89
CA GLY A 17 -3.81 -7.54 -12.08
C GLY A 17 -3.58 -6.04 -11.83
N PHE A 18 -2.60 -5.42 -12.48
CA PHE A 18 -2.40 -3.96 -12.48
C PHE A 18 -2.54 -3.40 -13.90
N ARG A 19 -2.75 -2.08 -14.00
CA ARG A 19 -2.68 -1.29 -15.24
C ARG A 19 -1.31 -0.58 -15.31
N PRO A 20 -0.21 -1.29 -15.64
CA PRO A 20 1.11 -0.68 -15.66
C PRO A 20 1.27 0.30 -16.82
N ARG A 21 2.12 1.31 -16.63
CA ARG A 21 2.52 2.24 -17.69
C ARG A 21 3.74 1.72 -18.45
N LYS A 22 4.04 2.31 -19.61
CA LYS A 22 5.20 1.92 -20.43
C LYS A 22 6.52 2.07 -19.68
N GLU A 23 6.59 3.00 -18.74
CA GLU A 23 7.80 3.29 -17.97
C GLU A 23 8.03 2.26 -16.85
N ASP A 24 7.02 1.46 -16.49
CA ASP A 24 7.13 0.49 -15.42
C ASP A 24 8.13 -0.62 -15.74
N THR A 25 8.92 -1.00 -14.73
CA THR A 25 9.98 -1.99 -14.86
C THR A 25 9.50 -3.32 -15.44
N CYS A 26 8.31 -3.79 -15.03
CA CYS A 26 7.69 -5.02 -15.53
C CYS A 26 7.40 -4.96 -17.03
N VAL A 27 6.98 -3.80 -17.54
CA VAL A 27 6.70 -3.59 -18.97
C VAL A 27 8.00 -3.47 -19.75
N ARG A 28 8.94 -2.65 -19.27
CA ARG A 28 10.26 -2.48 -19.91
C ARG A 28 11.05 -3.79 -20.02
N LYS A 29 10.90 -4.69 -19.05
CA LYS A 29 11.56 -6.00 -19.04
C LYS A 29 10.75 -7.11 -19.71
N GLY A 30 9.59 -6.80 -20.30
CA GLY A 30 8.72 -7.80 -20.93
C GLY A 30 8.13 -8.83 -19.97
N LEU A 31 8.18 -8.58 -18.66
CA LEU A 31 7.72 -9.52 -17.63
C LEU A 31 6.19 -9.69 -17.63
N LYS A 32 5.46 -8.69 -18.13
CA LYS A 32 3.99 -8.76 -18.32
C LYS A 32 3.54 -9.92 -19.20
N LEU A 33 4.41 -10.45 -20.06
CA LEU A 33 4.12 -11.62 -20.88
C LEU A 33 4.07 -12.93 -20.09
N LYS A 34 4.40 -12.91 -18.78
CA LYS A 34 4.42 -14.07 -17.88
C LYS A 34 3.26 -14.02 -16.87
N CYS A 35 2.04 -13.79 -17.35
CA CYS A 35 0.84 -13.73 -16.51
C CYS A 35 -0.04 -14.99 -16.59
N ASP A 36 0.45 -16.07 -17.20
CA ASP A 36 -0.31 -17.29 -17.47
C ASP A 36 -0.58 -18.14 -16.22
N ASN A 37 0.18 -17.94 -15.14
CA ASN A 37 0.04 -18.71 -13.90
C ASN A 37 -0.04 -17.76 -12.69
N GLN A 38 -1.21 -17.16 -12.49
CA GLN A 38 -1.44 -16.15 -11.44
C GLN A 38 -1.59 -16.75 -10.04
N ASP A 39 -1.68 -18.07 -9.92
CA ASP A 39 -1.86 -18.75 -8.63
C ASP A 39 -0.53 -19.00 -7.91
N ASN A 40 0.60 -18.85 -8.61
CA ASN A 40 1.94 -19.05 -8.06
C ASN A 40 2.69 -17.71 -7.99
N ILE A 41 2.22 -16.84 -7.11
CA ILE A 41 2.80 -15.52 -6.89
C ILE A 41 3.73 -15.56 -5.67
N ASP A 42 5.01 -15.27 -5.90
CA ASP A 42 5.97 -15.07 -4.82
C ASP A 42 5.77 -13.69 -4.18
N LEU A 43 5.50 -13.66 -2.88
CA LEU A 43 5.56 -12.42 -2.10
C LEU A 43 7.02 -11.97 -2.00
N VAL A 44 7.36 -10.89 -2.68
CA VAL A 44 8.70 -10.31 -2.69
C VAL A 44 8.71 -9.01 -1.88
N HIS A 45 9.87 -8.63 -1.34
CA HIS A 45 10.02 -7.40 -0.55
C HIS A 45 9.18 -7.34 0.74
N ILE A 46 8.77 -8.51 1.24
CA ILE A 46 8.31 -8.75 2.61
C ILE A 46 9.32 -9.72 3.23
N ILE A 47 9.98 -9.31 4.30
CA ILE A 47 11.00 -10.10 4.97
C ILE A 47 10.52 -10.37 6.39
N HIS A 48 10.68 -11.58 6.89
CA HIS A 48 10.49 -11.90 8.30
C HIS A 48 11.79 -12.45 8.87
N ARG A 49 11.91 -12.48 10.19
CA ARG A 49 13.03 -13.17 10.84
C ARG A 49 12.73 -14.66 10.86
N GLU A 50 13.75 -15.50 10.77
CA GLU A 50 13.57 -16.97 10.85
C GLU A 50 12.91 -17.40 12.16
N HIS A 51 13.20 -16.68 13.26
CA HIS A 51 12.71 -17.00 14.60
C HIS A 51 11.47 -16.19 15.00
N ASP A 52 10.98 -15.31 14.11
CA ASP A 52 9.83 -14.46 14.38
C ASP A 52 9.11 -14.10 13.07
N HIS A 53 8.13 -14.93 12.74
CA HIS A 53 7.29 -14.77 11.56
C HIS A 53 6.17 -13.74 11.75
N ARG A 54 5.98 -13.19 12.96
CA ARG A 54 4.91 -12.22 13.24
C ARG A 54 5.32 -10.81 12.83
N HIS A 55 6.61 -10.52 12.88
CA HIS A 55 7.15 -9.22 12.51
C HIS A 55 7.62 -9.19 11.07
N LEU A 56 6.77 -8.62 10.22
CA LEU A 56 7.07 -8.41 8.80
C LEU A 56 7.77 -7.07 8.58
N VAL A 57 8.86 -7.10 7.84
CA VAL A 57 9.60 -5.93 7.36
C VAL A 57 9.27 -5.70 5.90
N PHE A 58 8.74 -4.52 5.63
CA PHE A 58 8.30 -4.07 4.32
C PHE A 58 9.41 -3.25 3.66
N VAL A 59 10.03 -3.79 2.60
CA VAL A 59 11.07 -3.09 1.82
C VAL A 59 10.53 -2.66 0.45
N ASP A 60 11.31 -1.81 -0.24
CA ASP A 60 10.97 -1.22 -1.55
C ASP A 60 9.56 -0.55 -1.61
N ASN A 61 9.33 0.42 -0.71
CA ASN A 61 8.04 1.08 -0.52
C ASN A 61 7.79 2.26 -1.50
N LYS A 62 8.31 2.19 -2.73
CA LYS A 62 8.12 3.28 -3.70
C LYS A 62 6.63 3.40 -4.08
N GLY A 63 5.99 4.48 -3.64
CA GLY A 63 4.60 4.80 -3.96
C GLY A 63 4.44 5.54 -5.29
N TYR A 64 3.32 5.29 -5.98
CA TYR A 64 2.87 6.08 -7.13
C TYR A 64 1.49 6.67 -6.84
N PHE A 65 1.48 7.95 -6.45
CA PHE A 65 0.28 8.67 -6.02
C PHE A 65 -0.53 9.27 -7.18
N ASP A 66 0.07 9.32 -8.35
CA ASP A 66 -0.53 9.77 -9.60
C ASP A 66 -1.27 8.64 -10.34
N ARG A 67 -1.29 7.43 -9.79
CA ARG A 67 -2.08 6.31 -10.33
C ARG A 67 -3.50 6.33 -9.77
N ASN A 68 -4.44 6.04 -10.66
CA ASN A 68 -5.86 5.97 -10.35
C ASN A 68 -6.16 4.77 -9.43
N GLU A 69 -7.26 4.89 -8.70
CA GLU A 69 -7.81 3.94 -7.74
C GLU A 69 -8.22 2.61 -8.38
N ASP A 70 -8.51 2.60 -9.69
CA ASP A 70 -8.72 1.39 -10.50
C ASP A 70 -7.47 0.49 -10.60
N ASN A 71 -6.31 1.01 -10.21
CA ASN A 71 -5.05 0.28 -10.14
C ASN A 71 -4.76 -0.29 -8.74
N LEU A 72 -5.72 -0.21 -7.81
CA LEU A 72 -5.66 -0.93 -6.53
C LEU A 72 -5.89 -2.42 -6.75
N ASN A 73 -5.16 -3.25 -6.01
CA ASN A 73 -5.30 -4.70 -6.05
C ASN A 73 -5.25 -5.25 -4.62
N PHE A 74 -6.31 -5.97 -4.23
CA PHE A 74 -6.47 -6.52 -2.88
C PHE A 74 -5.98 -7.96 -2.75
N LYS A 75 -5.31 -8.53 -3.77
CA LYS A 75 -4.84 -9.92 -3.75
C LYS A 75 -3.92 -10.25 -2.57
N VAL A 76 -3.15 -9.29 -2.04
CA VAL A 76 -2.34 -9.50 -0.80
C VAL A 76 -3.19 -9.82 0.43
N LEU A 77 -4.47 -9.46 0.39
CA LEU A 77 -5.42 -9.69 1.47
C LEU A 77 -6.22 -10.97 1.29
N GLU A 78 -5.96 -11.75 0.23
CA GLU A 78 -6.61 -13.03 0.02
C GLU A 78 -6.31 -13.97 1.20
N GLY A 79 -7.35 -14.57 1.75
CA GLY A 79 -7.27 -15.37 2.98
C GLY A 79 -7.25 -14.57 4.29
N ILE A 80 -7.13 -13.24 4.25
CA ILE A 80 -7.21 -12.37 5.43
C ILE A 80 -8.66 -11.90 5.63
N THR A 81 -9.28 -12.32 6.73
CA THR A 81 -10.68 -11.98 7.06
C THR A 81 -10.84 -11.14 8.32
N GLU A 82 -9.74 -10.85 9.01
CA GLU A 82 -9.71 -10.14 10.30
C GLU A 82 -8.64 -9.05 10.27
N PHE A 83 -8.97 -7.86 10.79
CA PHE A 83 -8.10 -6.68 10.77
C PHE A 83 -7.96 -6.07 12.16
N PRO A 84 -6.78 -5.52 12.52
CA PRO A 84 -6.56 -4.88 13.81
C PRO A 84 -7.41 -3.61 13.98
N GLU A 85 -8.15 -3.53 15.08
CA GLU A 85 -8.96 -2.35 15.44
C GLU A 85 -8.12 -1.08 15.57
N SER A 86 -6.90 -1.19 16.14
CA SER A 86 -5.97 -0.07 16.28
C SER A 86 -5.60 0.54 14.92
N ALA A 87 -5.38 -0.29 13.90
CA ALA A 87 -5.08 0.17 12.55
C ALA A 87 -6.32 0.74 11.83
N VAL A 88 -7.46 0.04 11.91
CA VAL A 88 -8.70 0.45 11.23
C VAL A 88 -9.24 1.76 11.80
N SER A 89 -9.14 1.99 13.12
CA SER A 89 -9.60 3.22 13.77
C SER A 89 -8.84 4.47 13.30
N VAL A 90 -7.54 4.36 13.04
CA VAL A 90 -6.72 5.46 12.48
C VAL A 90 -7.25 5.89 11.10
N LEU A 91 -7.70 4.93 10.29
CA LEU A 91 -8.28 5.22 8.97
C LEU A 91 -9.68 5.84 9.07
N LYS A 92 -10.48 5.47 10.07
CA LYS A 92 -11.86 5.96 10.26
C LYS A 92 -11.93 7.36 10.87
N ASN A 93 -11.08 7.65 11.85
CA ASN A 93 -11.27 8.82 12.72
C ASN A 93 -10.55 10.10 12.22
N GLY A 94 -10.00 10.09 11.01
CA GLY A 94 -9.29 11.25 10.44
C GLY A 94 -7.89 11.51 11.01
N HIS A 95 -7.44 10.72 11.99
CA HIS A 95 -6.10 10.84 12.58
C HIS A 95 -4.96 10.53 11.59
N LEU A 96 -5.25 9.83 10.49
CA LEU A 96 -4.26 9.51 9.47
C LEU A 96 -3.56 10.77 8.95
N ARG A 97 -4.32 11.81 8.57
CA ARG A 97 -3.76 13.05 8.04
C ARG A 97 -2.90 13.79 9.04
N GLU A 98 -3.40 13.94 10.26
CA GLU A 98 -2.67 14.62 11.33
C GLU A 98 -1.32 13.96 11.59
N ARG A 99 -1.30 12.63 11.76
CA ARG A 99 -0.08 11.85 12.00
C ARG A 99 0.88 11.93 10.82
N LEU A 100 0.37 11.87 9.58
CA LEU A 100 1.18 11.99 8.38
C LEU A 100 1.81 13.37 8.25
N LEU A 101 1.06 14.44 8.49
CA LEU A 101 1.58 15.81 8.46
C LEU A 101 2.69 16.01 9.50
N GLN A 102 2.47 15.57 10.75
CA GLN A 102 3.46 15.67 11.83
C GLN A 102 4.74 14.89 11.50
N SER A 103 4.60 13.67 11.00
CA SER A 103 5.75 12.81 10.65
C SER A 103 6.53 13.35 9.46
N LEU A 104 5.84 13.72 8.38
CA LEU A 104 6.48 14.18 7.13
C LEU A 104 7.11 15.56 7.25
N PHE A 105 6.61 16.41 8.16
CA PHE A 105 7.19 17.73 8.41
C PHE A 105 8.63 17.67 8.96
N LEU A 106 8.99 16.58 9.65
CA LEU A 106 10.32 16.39 10.19
C LEU A 106 11.37 16.12 9.09
N ASP A 107 10.96 15.54 7.97
CA ASP A 107 11.82 15.28 6.82
C ASP A 107 11.80 16.49 5.86
N LYS A 108 12.64 17.49 6.15
CA LYS A 108 12.71 18.73 5.37
C LYS A 108 12.97 18.49 3.88
N LEU A 109 13.87 17.56 3.56
CA LEU A 109 14.23 17.25 2.17
C LEU A 109 13.02 16.69 1.43
N TYR A 110 12.32 15.72 2.04
CA TYR A 110 11.10 15.18 1.46
C TYR A 110 10.02 16.25 1.35
N TRP A 111 9.73 16.97 2.42
CA TRP A 111 8.71 18.01 2.48
C TRP A 111 8.85 19.03 1.34
N GLU A 112 10.05 19.61 1.17
CA GLU A 112 10.31 20.58 0.11
C GLU A 112 10.26 19.93 -1.28
N SER A 113 10.78 18.71 -1.44
CA SER A 113 10.73 17.99 -2.73
C SER A 113 9.31 17.73 -3.24
N GLN A 114 8.33 17.66 -2.33
CA GLN A 114 6.93 17.47 -2.70
C GLN A 114 6.21 18.79 -3.00
N GLY A 115 6.86 19.95 -2.83
CA GLY A 115 6.24 21.27 -2.96
C GLY A 115 5.65 21.80 -1.65
N GLY A 116 6.27 21.42 -0.52
CA GLY A 116 5.89 21.86 0.82
C GLY A 116 4.51 21.37 1.24
N ARG A 117 3.84 22.14 2.11
CA ARG A 117 2.55 21.77 2.70
C ARG A 117 1.50 21.39 1.65
N ARG A 118 1.33 22.21 0.61
CA ARG A 118 0.32 21.99 -0.44
C ARG A 118 0.59 20.71 -1.22
N GLY A 119 1.87 20.39 -1.44
CA GLY A 119 2.30 19.14 -2.05
C GLY A 119 1.95 17.92 -1.21
N ILE A 120 2.34 17.96 0.06
CA ILE A 120 2.08 16.90 1.02
C ILE A 120 0.57 16.69 1.24
N GLU A 121 -0.23 17.76 1.35
CA GLU A 121 -1.68 17.65 1.49
C GLU A 121 -2.32 16.90 0.30
N LYS A 122 -1.89 17.19 -0.95
CA LYS A 122 -2.36 16.45 -2.13
C LYS A 122 -1.99 14.96 -2.08
N LEU A 123 -0.80 14.63 -1.59
CA LEU A 123 -0.40 13.22 -1.42
C LEU A 123 -1.28 12.53 -0.38
N ILE A 124 -1.54 13.19 0.75
CA ILE A 124 -2.41 12.68 1.81
C ILE A 124 -3.84 12.52 1.31
N ASP A 125 -4.36 13.44 0.47
CA ASP A 125 -5.68 13.30 -0.14
C ASP A 125 -5.82 11.98 -0.92
N VAL A 126 -4.79 11.60 -1.68
CA VAL A 126 -4.75 10.31 -2.40
C VAL A 126 -4.73 9.14 -1.42
N ILE A 127 -3.92 9.20 -0.36
CA ILE A 127 -3.86 8.14 0.66
C ILE A 127 -5.22 7.97 1.34
N GLU A 128 -5.87 9.06 1.74
CA GLU A 128 -7.18 9.01 2.38
C GLU A 128 -8.27 8.47 1.47
N ARG A 129 -8.27 8.82 0.17
CA ARG A 129 -9.21 8.21 -0.78
C ARG A 129 -9.01 6.70 -0.88
N ARG A 130 -7.77 6.24 -0.99
CA ARG A 130 -7.44 4.80 -1.02
C ARG A 130 -7.81 4.11 0.30
N ALA A 131 -7.63 4.78 1.44
CA ALA A 131 -8.07 4.28 2.74
C ALA A 131 -9.60 4.11 2.81
N ARG A 132 -10.38 5.03 2.23
CA ARG A 132 -11.85 4.89 2.13
C ARG A 132 -12.25 3.68 1.29
N ILE A 133 -11.61 3.48 0.14
CA ILE A 133 -11.87 2.29 -0.70
C ILE A 133 -11.57 1.02 0.08
N PHE A 134 -10.46 0.98 0.81
CA PHE A 134 -10.11 -0.16 1.66
C PHE A 134 -11.13 -0.40 2.79
N LEU A 135 -11.63 0.65 3.44
CA LEU A 135 -12.69 0.53 4.43
C LEU A 135 -14.01 0.03 3.81
N THR A 136 -14.36 0.48 2.61
CA THR A 136 -15.51 -0.03 1.85
C THR A 136 -15.31 -1.51 1.51
N TYR A 137 -14.11 -1.91 1.11
CA TYR A 137 -13.76 -3.31 0.83
C TYR A 137 -13.94 -4.20 2.07
N ILE A 138 -13.43 -3.79 3.23
CA ILE A 138 -13.62 -4.50 4.51
C ILE A 138 -15.11 -4.68 4.82
N ASN A 139 -15.89 -3.59 4.72
CA ASN A 139 -17.31 -3.61 5.04
C ASN A 139 -18.12 -4.49 4.07
N ALA A 140 -17.86 -4.38 2.77
CA ALA A 140 -18.57 -5.12 1.74
C ALA A 140 -18.37 -6.64 1.85
N HIS A 141 -17.22 -7.09 2.37
CA HIS A 141 -16.91 -8.50 2.55
C HIS A 141 -17.24 -9.02 3.96
N GLY A 142 -17.75 -8.18 4.85
CA GLY A 142 -18.08 -8.57 6.23
C GLY A 142 -16.86 -8.99 7.06
N PHE A 143 -15.67 -8.46 6.73
CA PHE A 143 -14.45 -8.78 7.47
C PHE A 143 -14.50 -8.20 8.89
N LYS A 144 -13.93 -8.95 9.83
CA LYS A 144 -13.96 -8.59 11.25
C LYS A 144 -12.90 -7.56 11.57
N VAL A 145 -13.23 -6.65 12.47
CA VAL A 145 -12.28 -5.70 13.06
C VAL A 145 -12.21 -6.00 14.53
N LEU A 146 -11.05 -6.43 15.02
CA LEU A 146 -10.89 -6.98 16.37
C LEU A 146 -9.69 -6.33 17.07
N PRO A 147 -9.73 -6.19 18.41
CA PRO A 147 -8.52 -5.91 19.16
C PRO A 147 -7.54 -7.09 18.98
N MET A 148 -6.35 -6.80 18.47
CA MET A 148 -5.29 -7.80 18.31
C MET A 148 -4.24 -7.57 19.38
N ASN A 149 -3.70 -8.66 19.95
CA ASN A 149 -2.59 -8.58 20.88
C ASN A 149 -1.34 -8.13 20.10
N GLU A 150 -0.82 -6.95 20.41
CA GLU A 150 0.44 -6.44 19.88
C GLU A 150 1.65 -7.14 20.53
#